data_AF-A0AAU2Q251-F1
#
_entry.id   AF-A0AAU2Q251-F1
#
_cell.length_a   1.000
_cell.length_b   1.000
_cell.length_c   1.000
_cell.angle_alpha   90.00
_cell.angle_beta   90.00
_cell.angle_gamma   90.00
#
_symmetry.space_group_name_H-M   'P 1'
#
loop_
_entity.id
_entity.type
_entity.pdbx_description
1 polymer ?
#
loop_
_entity_poly.entity_id
_entity_poly.type
_entity_poly.pdbx_seq_one_letter_code
_entity_poly.pdbx_strand_id
1 'polypeptide(L)'
;MLNTIESSADGMLKELRTGLSYVGTTQFGSCVQQAVCNVLEAQGLKDAADLIGVSWGFTYGPGYDRLRAGERWVPAVARLSGLDLGRRRFESAPAAFEAEQAALKAGVPVVVAVDSFDIASPYLGRTHLMHALIVVEWGPDSVTVLDPMNEPGPSSLSLDTYRRTRASAVARDFDMVVSYGTVERPYSAVDALTALHADAVTHREAGLADLDEFIRAVEAGRVAPDVADVAAERTYAHRLMAAAAKELPTLEPLATKVDALARRWYFAHTVGMDGNGQSPQRMAKILRDLREREVKLLDAMTEAVEAVGPKPTGEEIVVVTPPNLIERITTVLARQTSVTTEGLAAGDDLWAAGLTSLESVRLMIGLEDEFGIEFPASLLSRNSFGSVAAMADAVGGLLAETSELAEGQA
;
A
#
# COMPACT_ATOMS: atom_id res chain seq x y z
N MET A 1 -16.11 21.56 13.67
CA MET A 1 -15.10 20.57 13.21
C MET A 1 -14.52 20.88 11.84
N LEU A 2 -15.21 21.60 10.93
CA LEU A 2 -14.66 21.99 9.61
C LEU A 2 -13.49 23.01 9.69
N ASN A 3 -13.53 23.97 10.63
CA ASN A 3 -12.49 25.01 10.73
C ASN A 3 -11.11 24.54 11.23
N THR A 4 -10.99 23.33 11.79
CA THR A 4 -9.69 22.81 12.28
C THR A 4 -8.93 22.07 11.19
N ILE A 5 -9.63 21.57 10.16
CA ILE A 5 -9.06 20.78 9.06
C ILE A 5 -8.46 21.70 7.98
N GLU A 6 -9.12 22.81 7.64
CA GLU A 6 -8.57 23.82 6.69
C GLU A 6 -7.25 24.44 7.17
N SER A 7 -7.06 24.55 8.49
CA SER A 7 -5.85 25.04 9.14
C SER A 7 -4.66 24.06 9.06
N SER A 8 -4.92 22.75 8.97
CA SER A 8 -3.84 21.73 8.92
C SER A 8 -3.41 21.39 7.49
N ALA A 9 -4.33 21.43 6.52
CA ALA A 9 -4.05 21.08 5.12
C ALA A 9 -3.09 22.09 4.43
N ASP A 10 -3.36 23.39 4.59
CA ASP A 10 -2.46 24.46 4.11
C ASP A 10 -1.10 24.44 4.83
N GLY A 11 -1.09 24.03 6.11
CA GLY A 11 0.14 23.82 6.88
C GLY A 11 1.02 22.72 6.31
N MET A 12 0.41 21.62 5.86
CA MET A 12 1.12 20.45 5.33
C MET A 12 1.78 20.72 3.98
N LEU A 13 1.05 21.32 3.03
CA LEU A 13 1.62 21.73 1.75
C LEU A 13 2.76 22.74 1.95
N LYS A 14 2.62 23.63 2.93
CA LYS A 14 3.70 24.57 3.30
C LYS A 14 4.91 23.84 3.87
N GLU A 15 4.72 22.87 4.76
CA GLU A 15 5.81 22.07 5.35
C GLU A 15 6.61 21.35 4.25
N LEU A 16 5.93 20.62 3.37
CA LEU A 16 6.57 19.91 2.24
C LEU A 16 7.38 20.86 1.33
N ARG A 17 6.90 22.08 1.12
CA ARG A 17 7.62 23.10 0.32
C ARG A 17 8.85 23.67 1.04
N THR A 18 8.88 23.65 2.37
CA THR A 18 10.03 24.15 3.13
C THR A 18 11.19 23.17 3.18
N GLY A 19 10.91 21.87 3.05
CA GLY A 19 11.94 20.84 2.98
C GLY A 19 11.38 19.43 3.04
N LEU A 20 12.18 18.50 2.56
CA LEU A 20 11.90 17.06 2.59
C LEU A 20 12.83 16.38 3.59
N SER A 21 12.28 15.41 4.33
CA SER A 21 13.03 14.61 5.31
C SER A 21 13.81 13.46 4.67
N TYR A 22 13.29 12.89 3.58
CA TYR A 22 13.89 11.75 2.90
C TYR A 22 14.30 12.12 1.48
N VAL A 23 15.58 12.46 1.29
CA VAL A 23 16.11 12.96 0.02
C VAL A 23 17.30 12.14 -0.50
N GLY A 24 17.57 12.28 -1.79
CA GLY A 24 18.73 11.67 -2.47
C GLY A 24 18.44 10.29 -3.03
N THR A 25 19.47 9.69 -3.62
CA THR A 25 19.37 8.41 -4.32
C THR A 25 19.17 7.26 -3.33
N THR A 26 17.99 6.66 -3.34
CA THR A 26 17.70 5.38 -2.69
C THR A 26 17.93 4.22 -3.66
N GLN A 27 17.72 2.98 -3.20
CA GLN A 27 17.75 1.81 -4.09
C GLN A 27 16.74 1.98 -5.23
N PHE A 28 17.13 1.62 -6.44
CA PHE A 28 16.26 1.70 -7.61
C PHE A 28 14.91 1.01 -7.35
N GLY A 29 13.81 1.61 -7.82
CA GLY A 29 12.45 1.11 -7.62
C GLY A 29 11.74 1.62 -6.36
N SER A 30 12.38 2.45 -5.52
CA SER A 30 11.82 2.94 -4.25
C SER A 30 11.30 4.38 -4.25
N CYS A 31 11.20 5.02 -5.42
CA CYS A 31 10.81 6.43 -5.53
C CYS A 31 9.43 6.73 -4.92
N VAL A 32 8.48 5.80 -5.09
CA VAL A 32 7.12 5.89 -4.52
C VAL A 32 7.18 5.91 -3.00
N GLN A 33 7.84 4.92 -2.40
CA GLN A 33 7.95 4.81 -0.94
C GLN A 33 8.65 6.04 -0.37
N GLN A 34 9.72 6.53 -1.01
CA GLN A 34 10.41 7.74 -0.57
C GLN A 34 9.51 8.98 -0.63
N ALA A 35 8.73 9.15 -1.70
CA ALA A 35 7.77 10.25 -1.82
C ALA A 35 6.66 10.16 -0.76
N VAL A 36 6.08 8.97 -0.56
CA VAL A 36 5.05 8.76 0.45
C VAL A 36 5.59 8.98 1.86
N CYS A 37 6.81 8.53 2.19
CA CYS A 37 7.42 8.80 3.50
C CYS A 37 7.53 10.29 3.81
N ASN A 38 7.86 11.13 2.83
CA ASN A 38 7.90 12.58 3.04
C ASN A 38 6.51 13.15 3.33
N VAL A 39 5.47 12.68 2.64
CA VAL A 39 4.08 13.06 2.91
C VAL A 39 3.66 12.62 4.31
N LEU A 40 3.93 11.37 4.69
CA LEU A 40 3.61 10.83 6.01
C LEU A 40 4.32 11.57 7.14
N GLU A 41 5.58 11.97 6.95
CA GLU A 41 6.35 12.74 7.92
C GLU A 41 5.75 14.13 8.17
N ALA A 42 5.31 14.81 7.09
CA ALA A 42 4.59 16.09 7.17
C ALA A 42 3.19 15.93 7.80
N GLN A 43 2.63 14.73 7.80
CA GLN A 43 1.39 14.39 8.50
C GLN A 43 1.61 13.94 9.95
N GLY A 44 2.86 13.90 10.42
CA GLY A 44 3.22 13.59 11.80
C GLY A 44 3.68 12.16 12.05
N LEU A 45 3.79 11.29 11.03
CA LEU A 45 4.39 9.96 11.19
C LEU A 45 5.91 10.10 11.20
N LYS A 46 6.48 10.29 12.39
CA LYS A 46 7.94 10.36 12.56
C LYS A 46 8.61 9.05 12.17
N ASP A 47 9.77 9.17 11.54
CA ASP A 47 10.57 8.04 11.06
C ASP A 47 9.81 7.15 10.05
N ALA A 48 8.90 7.73 9.26
CA ALA A 48 8.08 7.01 8.28
C ALA A 48 8.85 5.99 7.42
N ALA A 49 10.08 6.30 6.97
CA ALA A 49 10.88 5.36 6.16
C ALA A 49 11.29 4.08 6.90
N ASP A 50 11.22 4.08 8.22
CA ASP A 50 11.49 2.93 9.07
C ASP A 50 10.20 2.23 9.52
N LEU A 51 9.03 2.74 9.15
CA LEU A 51 7.73 2.26 9.63
C LEU A 51 6.77 1.74 8.54
N ILE A 52 7.03 2.00 7.26
CA ILE A 52 6.13 1.60 6.17
C ILE A 52 6.41 0.22 5.58
N GLY A 53 7.47 -0.46 6.01
CA GLY A 53 7.87 -1.79 5.50
C GLY A 53 6.97 -2.94 5.99
N VAL A 54 5.65 -2.76 5.95
CA VAL A 54 4.65 -3.58 6.66
C VAL A 54 3.88 -4.56 5.76
N SER A 55 4.38 -4.81 4.55
CA SER A 55 3.85 -5.85 3.66
C SER A 55 4.96 -6.81 3.24
N TRP A 56 4.57 -8.07 3.04
CA TRP A 56 5.44 -9.10 2.54
C TRP A 56 4.68 -10.03 1.61
N GLY A 57 5.24 -10.30 0.44
CA GLY A 57 4.68 -11.31 -0.44
C GLY A 57 5.13 -11.13 -1.87
N PHE A 58 4.38 -11.78 -2.75
CA PHE A 58 4.56 -11.75 -4.19
C PHE A 58 3.19 -11.84 -4.84
N THR A 59 3.07 -11.21 -6.01
CA THR A 59 1.92 -11.37 -6.88
C THR A 59 2.42 -11.57 -8.32
N TYR A 60 1.95 -12.62 -8.97
CA TYR A 60 2.24 -12.91 -10.38
C TYR A 60 1.16 -13.78 -11.01
N GLY A 61 0.81 -13.49 -12.26
CA GLY A 61 -0.19 -14.26 -12.99
C GLY A 61 -0.35 -13.83 -14.44
N PRO A 62 -1.40 -14.30 -15.13
CA PRO A 62 -1.74 -13.86 -16.48
C PRO A 62 -1.85 -12.33 -16.56
N GLY A 63 -1.23 -11.72 -17.57
CA GLY A 63 -1.23 -10.27 -17.77
C GLY A 63 -0.08 -9.51 -17.08
N TYR A 64 0.63 -10.13 -16.13
CA TYR A 64 1.78 -9.51 -15.47
C TYR A 64 3.08 -9.70 -16.27
N ASP A 65 3.82 -8.62 -16.46
CA ASP A 65 5.11 -8.56 -17.16
C ASP A 65 6.33 -8.61 -16.22
N ARG A 66 6.07 -8.61 -14.91
CA ARG A 66 7.07 -8.64 -13.83
C ARG A 66 6.50 -9.25 -12.56
N LEU A 67 7.38 -9.59 -11.62
CA LEU A 67 6.99 -10.04 -10.30
C LEU A 67 6.71 -8.83 -9.40
N ARG A 68 5.45 -8.69 -8.96
CA ARG A 68 5.07 -7.66 -8.00
C ARG A 68 5.37 -8.14 -6.58
N ALA A 69 5.52 -7.20 -5.66
CA ALA A 69 5.65 -7.50 -4.23
C ALA A 69 4.28 -7.78 -3.58
N GLY A 70 4.19 -7.74 -2.24
CA GLY A 70 2.89 -7.82 -1.58
C GLY A 70 2.02 -6.60 -1.89
N GLU A 71 2.62 -5.41 -2.01
CA GLU A 71 1.96 -4.14 -2.36
C GLU A 71 0.82 -3.68 -1.43
N ARG A 72 0.61 -4.38 -0.30
CA ARG A 72 -0.43 -4.08 0.70
C ARG A 72 0.05 -3.09 1.78
N TRP A 73 1.22 -2.49 1.61
CA TRP A 73 1.81 -1.61 2.63
C TRP A 73 1.02 -0.29 2.78
N VAL A 74 0.44 0.25 1.71
CA VAL A 74 -0.39 1.47 1.77
C VAL A 74 -1.62 1.28 2.66
N PRO A 75 -2.51 0.29 2.42
CA PRO A 75 -3.66 0.06 3.29
C PRO A 75 -3.25 -0.40 4.70
N ALA A 76 -2.11 -1.07 4.87
CA ALA A 76 -1.61 -1.41 6.20
C ALA A 76 -1.16 -0.18 7.00
N VAL A 77 -0.43 0.75 6.38
CA VAL A 77 -0.04 2.03 6.99
C VAL A 77 -1.27 2.87 7.32
N ALA A 78 -2.28 2.91 6.44
CA ALA A 78 -3.56 3.57 6.71
C ALA A 78 -4.20 3.07 8.00
N ARG A 79 -4.32 1.74 8.16
CA ARG A 79 -4.88 1.11 9.37
C ARG A 79 -4.05 1.40 10.63
N LEU A 80 -2.73 1.31 10.54
CA LEU A 80 -1.84 1.52 11.69
C LEU A 80 -1.81 2.98 12.15
N SER A 81 -1.75 3.92 11.22
CA SER A 81 -1.66 5.37 11.50
C SER A 81 -3.00 6.04 11.79
N GLY A 82 -4.11 5.43 11.35
CA GLY A 82 -5.43 6.07 11.30
C GLY A 82 -5.58 7.11 10.19
N LEU A 83 -4.61 7.24 9.28
CA LEU A 83 -4.70 8.14 8.14
C LEU A 83 -5.68 7.60 7.09
N ASP A 84 -6.41 8.51 6.44
CA ASP A 84 -7.11 8.21 5.18
C ASP A 84 -6.10 8.24 4.04
N LEU A 85 -5.33 7.15 3.95
CA LEU A 85 -4.29 6.90 2.97
C LEU A 85 -4.76 5.83 2.00
N GLY A 86 -4.82 6.17 0.71
CA GLY A 86 -5.36 5.30 -0.32
C GLY A 86 -4.60 5.38 -1.63
N ARG A 87 -4.59 4.24 -2.33
CA ARG A 87 -4.07 4.09 -3.70
C ARG A 87 -5.26 4.13 -4.67
N ARG A 88 -5.20 4.98 -5.70
CA ARG A 88 -6.30 5.21 -6.65
C ARG A 88 -5.86 4.98 -8.10
N ARG A 89 -6.58 4.08 -8.77
CA ARG A 89 -6.44 3.86 -10.21
C ARG A 89 -7.42 4.72 -10.98
N PHE A 90 -7.01 5.17 -12.17
CA PHE A 90 -7.84 5.98 -13.06
C PHE A 90 -7.91 5.33 -14.43
N GLU A 91 -9.10 5.34 -15.02
CA GLU A 91 -9.35 4.83 -16.37
C GLU A 91 -8.64 5.66 -17.46
N SER A 92 -8.30 6.91 -17.14
CA SER A 92 -7.66 7.83 -18.08
C SER A 92 -6.82 8.90 -17.38
N ALA A 93 -5.82 9.43 -18.09
CA ALA A 93 -5.00 10.54 -17.58
C ALA A 93 -5.81 11.82 -17.28
N PRO A 94 -6.82 12.23 -18.09
CA PRO A 94 -7.70 13.33 -17.73
C PRO A 94 -8.43 13.15 -16.39
N ALA A 95 -8.97 11.95 -16.12
CA ALA A 95 -9.62 11.66 -14.84
C ALA A 95 -8.63 11.75 -13.66
N ALA A 96 -7.39 11.29 -13.85
CA ALA A 96 -6.33 11.46 -12.86
C ALA A 96 -6.04 12.95 -12.61
N PHE A 97 -5.91 13.78 -13.66
CA PHE A 97 -5.66 15.22 -13.51
C PHE A 97 -6.78 15.94 -12.76
N GLU A 98 -8.04 15.57 -12.98
CA GLU A 98 -9.18 16.14 -12.26
C GLU A 98 -9.14 15.77 -10.78
N ALA A 99 -8.82 14.51 -10.46
CA ALA A 99 -8.67 14.06 -9.08
C ALA A 99 -7.47 14.71 -8.37
N GLU A 100 -6.33 14.84 -9.05
CA GLU A 100 -5.13 15.53 -8.56
C GLU A 100 -5.46 17.00 -8.21
N GLN A 101 -6.12 17.73 -9.12
CA GLN A 101 -6.55 19.12 -8.89
C GLN A 101 -7.56 19.24 -7.73
N ALA A 102 -8.52 18.31 -7.65
CA ALA A 102 -9.51 18.30 -6.57
C ALA A 102 -8.86 18.07 -5.19
N ALA A 103 -7.91 17.14 -5.10
CA ALA A 103 -7.14 16.90 -3.88
C ALA A 103 -6.31 18.12 -3.48
N LEU A 104 -5.56 18.70 -4.42
CA LEU A 104 -4.74 19.89 -4.15
C LEU A 104 -5.58 21.10 -3.72
N LYS A 105 -6.77 21.29 -4.31
CA LYS A 105 -7.72 22.34 -3.90
C LYS A 105 -8.25 22.13 -2.48
N ALA A 106 -8.32 20.88 -2.02
CA ALA A 106 -8.64 20.52 -0.64
C ALA A 106 -7.42 20.60 0.30
N GLY A 107 -6.27 21.08 -0.18
CA GLY A 107 -5.03 21.19 0.58
C GLY A 107 -4.33 19.85 0.81
N VAL A 108 -4.62 18.85 -0.02
CA VAL A 108 -4.17 17.47 0.19
C VAL A 108 -3.04 17.13 -0.77
N PRO A 109 -1.87 16.71 -0.28
CA PRO A 109 -0.76 16.32 -1.14
C PRO A 109 -1.09 15.02 -1.87
N VAL A 110 -0.55 14.88 -3.07
CA VAL A 110 -0.69 13.67 -3.88
C VAL A 110 0.66 13.20 -4.37
N VAL A 111 0.90 11.89 -4.27
CA VAL A 111 2.06 11.24 -4.87
C VAL A 111 1.61 10.58 -6.16
N VAL A 112 2.28 10.93 -7.26
CA VAL A 112 1.93 10.51 -8.61
C VAL A 112 3.10 9.82 -9.27
N ALA A 113 2.82 8.87 -10.15
CA ALA A 113 3.81 8.36 -11.08
C ALA A 113 3.91 9.22 -12.34
N VAL A 114 5.12 9.33 -12.85
CA VAL A 114 5.49 10.04 -14.06
C VAL A 114 6.56 9.25 -14.80
N ASP A 115 6.78 9.58 -16.05
CA ASP A 115 7.86 9.07 -16.86
C ASP A 115 9.13 9.93 -16.70
N SER A 116 10.18 9.32 -16.15
CA SER A 116 11.50 9.94 -15.98
C SER A 116 12.15 10.42 -17.28
N PHE A 117 11.67 9.98 -18.45
CA PHE A 117 12.17 10.39 -19.75
C PHE A 117 12.07 11.90 -19.99
N ASP A 118 11.02 12.54 -19.46
CA ASP A 118 10.67 13.94 -19.74
C ASP A 118 10.96 14.91 -18.59
N ILE A 119 11.50 14.42 -17.47
CA ILE A 119 11.76 15.20 -16.26
C ILE A 119 13.23 15.10 -15.85
N ALA A 120 13.69 16.05 -15.04
CA ALA A 120 15.07 16.10 -14.57
C ALA A 120 15.45 14.82 -13.80
N SER A 121 16.27 13.99 -14.43
CA SER A 121 16.76 12.73 -13.86
C SER A 121 17.99 12.24 -14.65
N PRO A 122 18.73 11.23 -14.15
CA PRO A 122 19.75 10.54 -14.94
C PRO A 122 19.25 9.91 -16.24
N TYR A 123 17.93 9.75 -16.39
CA TYR A 123 17.25 9.08 -17.51
C TYR A 123 16.60 10.06 -18.50
N LEU A 124 16.69 11.37 -18.25
CA LEU A 124 16.16 12.43 -19.12
C LEU A 124 16.58 12.23 -20.59
N GLY A 125 15.61 12.05 -21.47
CA GLY A 125 15.79 11.83 -22.91
C GLY A 125 16.47 10.51 -23.28
N ARG A 126 16.58 9.55 -22.36
CA ARG A 126 17.31 8.29 -22.56
C ARG A 126 16.44 7.06 -22.41
N THR A 127 15.72 6.95 -21.30
CA THR A 127 14.99 5.72 -20.94
C THR A 127 13.63 6.07 -20.36
N HIS A 128 12.58 5.39 -20.84
CA HIS A 128 11.25 5.46 -20.24
C HIS A 128 11.22 4.58 -18.99
N LEU A 129 11.23 5.21 -17.82
CA LEU A 129 11.14 4.53 -16.53
C LEU A 129 10.14 5.27 -15.65
N MET A 130 9.32 4.50 -14.95
CA MET A 130 8.43 5.04 -13.93
C MET A 130 9.23 5.73 -12.82
N HIS A 131 8.81 6.93 -12.45
CA HIS A 131 9.33 7.70 -11.32
C HIS A 131 8.17 8.31 -10.54
N ALA A 132 8.39 8.68 -9.28
CA ALA A 132 7.36 9.26 -8.43
C ALA A 132 7.67 10.71 -8.06
N LEU A 133 6.65 11.56 -8.10
CA LEU A 133 6.72 12.95 -7.68
C LEU A 133 5.64 13.24 -6.63
N ILE A 134 5.91 14.21 -5.76
CA ILE A 134 4.90 14.79 -4.88
C ILE A 134 4.38 16.05 -5.57
N VAL A 135 3.09 16.11 -5.89
CA VAL A 135 2.47 17.32 -6.43
C VAL A 135 1.99 18.19 -5.28
N VAL A 136 2.36 19.46 -5.30
CA VAL A 136 2.03 20.42 -4.23
C VAL A 136 1.31 21.66 -4.72
N GLU A 137 1.26 21.92 -6.03
CA GLU A 137 0.49 23.02 -6.60
C GLU A 137 0.11 22.74 -8.05
N TRP A 138 -1.13 23.09 -8.42
CA TRP A 138 -1.59 23.11 -9.80
C TRP A 138 -1.87 24.54 -10.24
N GLY A 139 -0.99 25.10 -11.07
CA GLY A 139 -1.12 26.44 -11.62
C GLY A 139 -1.78 26.46 -13.00
N PRO A 140 -2.02 27.67 -13.56
CA PRO A 140 -2.65 27.83 -14.86
C PRO A 140 -1.79 27.32 -16.03
N ASP A 141 -0.45 27.42 -15.91
CA ASP A 141 0.50 27.06 -16.98
C ASP A 141 1.53 26.00 -16.55
N SER A 142 1.59 25.68 -15.26
CA SER A 142 2.59 24.78 -14.68
C SER A 142 2.08 24.03 -13.46
N VAL A 143 2.72 22.91 -13.14
CA VAL A 143 2.51 22.13 -11.93
C VAL A 143 3.79 22.22 -11.08
N THR A 144 3.64 22.56 -9.79
CA THR A 144 4.76 22.55 -8.84
C THR A 144 4.86 21.17 -8.20
N VAL A 145 6.03 20.57 -8.31
CA VAL A 145 6.33 19.22 -7.84
C VAL A 145 7.54 19.24 -6.91
N LEU A 146 7.67 18.18 -6.11
CA LEU A 146 8.87 17.84 -5.35
C LEU A 146 9.34 16.48 -5.84
N ASP A 147 10.64 16.39 -6.19
CA ASP A 147 11.29 15.13 -6.54
C ASP A 147 12.31 14.77 -5.45
N PRO A 148 11.93 13.99 -4.42
CA PRO A 148 12.83 13.65 -3.33
C PRO A 148 14.15 13.02 -3.79
N MET A 149 14.17 12.36 -4.95
CA MET A 149 15.30 11.59 -5.43
C MET A 149 16.26 12.42 -6.28
N ASN A 150 15.74 13.16 -7.27
CA ASN A 150 16.57 13.86 -8.26
C ASN A 150 16.67 15.36 -8.02
N GLU A 151 15.59 15.99 -7.55
CA GLU A 151 15.50 17.44 -7.37
C GLU A 151 14.69 17.76 -6.10
N PRO A 152 15.29 17.66 -4.91
CA PRO A 152 14.55 17.65 -3.63
C PRO A 152 13.89 18.98 -3.24
N GLY A 153 14.13 20.05 -4.02
CA GLY A 153 13.49 21.34 -3.84
C GLY A 153 12.23 21.48 -4.71
N PRO A 154 11.36 22.47 -4.43
CA PRO A 154 10.25 22.79 -5.33
C PRO A 154 10.72 23.12 -6.74
N SER A 155 10.23 22.35 -7.72
CA SER A 155 10.46 22.61 -9.14
C SER A 155 9.14 22.72 -9.89
N SER A 156 9.16 23.45 -11.01
CA SER A 156 7.97 23.74 -11.80
C SER A 156 8.06 23.03 -13.15
N LEU A 157 7.08 22.19 -13.43
CA LEU A 157 6.92 21.53 -14.74
C LEU A 157 5.87 22.27 -15.55
N SER A 158 6.15 22.54 -16.83
CA SER A 158 5.09 23.04 -17.73
C SER A 158 3.92 22.05 -17.79
N LEU A 159 2.70 22.54 -17.97
CA LEU A 159 1.54 21.64 -18.08
C LEU A 159 1.69 20.62 -19.20
N ASP A 160 2.31 20.99 -20.32
CA ASP A 160 2.54 20.08 -21.44
C ASP A 160 3.51 18.96 -21.08
N THR A 161 4.61 19.29 -20.37
CA THR A 161 5.54 18.28 -19.85
C THR A 161 4.84 17.38 -18.84
N TYR A 162 4.17 17.97 -17.84
CA TYR A 162 3.49 17.22 -16.79
C TYR A 162 2.44 16.25 -17.36
N ARG A 163 1.57 16.73 -18.25
CA ARG A 163 0.54 15.90 -18.89
C ARG A 163 1.14 14.76 -19.72
N ARG A 164 2.21 15.05 -20.48
CA ARG A 164 2.89 14.04 -21.31
C ARG A 164 3.51 12.95 -20.45
N THR A 165 4.27 13.33 -19.42
CA THR A 165 4.95 12.37 -18.55
C THR A 165 3.95 11.55 -17.73
N ARG A 166 2.92 12.18 -17.18
CA ARG A 166 1.87 11.52 -16.38
C ARG A 166 0.97 10.60 -17.22
N ALA A 167 0.80 10.90 -18.51
CA ALA A 167 0.06 10.07 -19.46
C ALA A 167 0.92 9.03 -20.19
N SER A 168 2.21 8.85 -19.84
CA SER A 168 3.05 7.82 -20.46
C SER A 168 2.63 6.41 -20.05
N ALA A 169 2.89 5.40 -20.89
CA ALA A 169 2.56 4.01 -20.58
C ALA A 169 3.22 3.53 -19.27
N VAL A 170 4.50 3.87 -19.07
CA VAL A 170 5.24 3.49 -17.84
C VAL A 170 4.69 4.15 -16.57
N ALA A 171 3.94 5.25 -16.70
CA ALA A 171 3.29 5.95 -15.60
C ALA A 171 1.80 5.59 -15.44
N ARG A 172 1.17 5.05 -16.50
CA ARG A 172 -0.26 4.70 -16.51
C ARG A 172 -0.58 3.45 -15.69
N ASP A 173 0.37 2.54 -15.55
CA ASP A 173 0.23 1.34 -14.72
C ASP A 173 0.37 1.63 -13.22
N PHE A 174 0.44 2.91 -12.84
CA PHE A 174 0.64 3.32 -11.47
C PHE A 174 -0.45 4.27 -10.97
N ASP A 175 -0.85 3.98 -9.73
CA ASP A 175 -1.96 4.60 -9.03
C ASP A 175 -1.52 5.85 -8.28
N MET A 176 -2.40 6.85 -8.18
CA MET A 176 -2.13 7.99 -7.31
C MET A 176 -2.22 7.54 -5.85
N VAL A 177 -1.26 7.91 -5.02
CA VAL A 177 -1.39 7.78 -3.55
C VAL A 177 -1.83 9.12 -2.99
N VAL A 178 -2.96 9.12 -2.30
CA VAL A 178 -3.56 10.29 -1.66
C VAL A 178 -3.61 10.04 -0.16
N SER A 179 -3.27 11.05 0.63
CA SER A 179 -3.30 10.95 2.08
C SER A 179 -3.98 12.18 2.68
N TYR A 180 -5.03 11.98 3.48
CA TYR A 180 -5.74 13.05 4.17
C TYR A 180 -5.49 13.02 5.69
N GLY A 181 -5.49 14.20 6.30
CA GLY A 181 -5.44 14.35 7.76
C GLY A 181 -4.04 14.33 8.36
N THR A 182 -3.99 14.14 9.67
CA THR A 182 -2.79 13.99 10.49
C THR A 182 -2.81 12.64 11.16
N VAL A 183 -1.65 12.06 11.47
CA VAL A 183 -1.58 10.78 12.17
C VAL A 183 -2.38 10.83 13.46
N GLU A 184 -3.45 10.05 13.53
CA GLU A 184 -4.30 9.95 14.71
C GLU A 184 -3.71 8.97 15.73
N ARG A 185 -2.96 7.97 15.24
CA ARG A 185 -2.40 6.88 16.03
C ARG A 185 -0.93 6.65 15.64
N PRO A 186 0.02 7.28 16.33
CA PRO A 186 1.42 6.91 16.18
C PRO A 186 1.61 5.44 16.55
N TYR A 187 2.41 4.72 15.78
CA TYR A 187 2.71 3.30 16.02
C TYR A 187 4.22 3.07 16.03
N SER A 188 4.67 2.08 16.81
CA SER A 188 6.08 1.72 16.96
C SER A 188 6.57 0.81 15.83
N ALA A 189 7.89 0.60 15.75
CA ALA A 189 8.44 -0.38 14.81
C ALA A 189 8.03 -1.81 15.18
N VAL A 190 7.72 -2.08 16.45
CA VAL A 190 7.21 -3.39 16.91
C VAL A 190 5.76 -3.62 16.47
N ASP A 191 4.91 -2.59 16.52
CA ASP A 191 3.52 -2.67 16.01
C ASP A 191 3.53 -2.96 14.49
N ALA A 192 4.37 -2.23 13.77
CA ALA A 192 4.59 -2.41 12.34
C ALA A 192 5.14 -3.81 11.99
N LEU A 193 6.08 -4.34 12.79
CA LEU A 193 6.58 -5.70 12.63
C LEU A 193 5.48 -6.74 12.86
N THR A 194 4.60 -6.52 13.84
CA THR A 194 3.46 -7.41 14.09
C THR A 194 2.52 -7.43 12.89
N ALA A 195 2.22 -6.27 12.31
CA ALA A 195 1.43 -6.16 11.09
C ALA A 195 2.11 -6.83 9.88
N LEU A 196 3.42 -6.65 9.71
CA LEU A 196 4.22 -7.31 8.68
C LEU A 196 4.13 -8.83 8.81
N HIS A 197 4.27 -9.37 10.02
CA HIS A 197 4.18 -10.80 10.28
C HIS A 197 2.80 -11.36 9.96
N ALA A 198 1.73 -10.68 10.39
CA ALA A 198 0.36 -11.07 10.08
C ALA A 198 0.10 -11.08 8.56
N ASP A 199 0.55 -10.05 7.84
CA ASP A 199 0.46 -9.98 6.38
C ASP A 199 1.22 -11.14 5.72
N ALA A 200 2.45 -11.38 6.17
CA ALA A 200 3.32 -12.42 5.63
C ALA A 200 2.75 -13.84 5.84
N VAL A 201 2.18 -14.12 7.02
CA VAL A 201 1.55 -15.42 7.32
C VAL A 201 0.31 -15.62 6.47
N THR A 202 -0.54 -14.59 6.36
CA THR A 202 -1.82 -14.66 5.63
C THR A 202 -1.61 -14.98 4.15
N HIS A 203 -0.63 -14.34 3.51
CA HIS A 203 -0.42 -14.46 2.06
C HIS A 203 0.71 -15.42 1.67
N ARG A 204 1.27 -16.17 2.64
CA ARG A 204 2.46 -16.99 2.44
C ARG A 204 2.31 -18.00 1.32
N GLU A 205 1.25 -18.80 1.35
CA GLU A 205 1.08 -19.92 0.42
C GLU A 205 0.85 -19.42 -1.01
N ALA A 206 -0.10 -18.51 -1.19
CA ALA A 206 -0.41 -17.90 -2.47
C ALA A 206 0.81 -17.18 -3.06
N GLY A 207 1.46 -16.30 -2.29
CA GLY A 207 2.62 -15.56 -2.79
C GLY A 207 3.82 -16.47 -3.15
N LEU A 208 4.04 -17.57 -2.43
CA LEU A 208 5.08 -18.52 -2.81
C LEU A 208 4.73 -19.29 -4.10
N ALA A 209 3.45 -19.59 -4.33
CA ALA A 209 2.98 -20.20 -5.57
C ALA A 209 3.22 -19.28 -6.77
N ASP A 210 2.92 -17.99 -6.62
CA ASP A 210 3.15 -16.95 -7.62
C ASP A 210 4.64 -16.77 -7.93
N LEU A 211 5.49 -16.74 -6.90
CA LEU A 211 6.95 -16.72 -7.08
C LEU A 211 7.42 -17.97 -7.84
N ASP A 212 6.93 -19.15 -7.49
CA ASP A 212 7.30 -20.40 -8.17
C ASP A 212 6.81 -20.38 -9.64
N GLU A 213 5.67 -19.76 -9.94
CA GLU A 213 5.19 -19.56 -11.31
C GLU A 213 6.05 -18.57 -12.10
N PHE A 214 6.38 -17.43 -11.50
CA PHE A 214 7.27 -16.43 -12.10
C PHE A 214 8.62 -17.04 -12.45
N ILE A 215 9.21 -17.82 -11.53
CA ILE A 215 10.47 -18.53 -11.76
C ILE A 215 10.37 -19.46 -12.99
N ARG A 216 9.26 -20.21 -13.13
CA ARG A 216 9.03 -21.07 -14.30
C ARG A 216 8.88 -20.25 -15.59
N ALA A 217 8.21 -19.10 -15.53
CA ALA A 217 8.03 -18.21 -16.68
C ALA A 217 9.37 -17.60 -17.13
N VAL A 218 10.19 -17.13 -16.18
CA VAL A 218 11.54 -16.64 -16.43
C VAL A 218 12.40 -17.74 -17.03
N GLU A 219 12.42 -18.94 -16.45
CA GLU A 219 13.22 -20.07 -16.96
C GLU A 219 12.85 -20.45 -18.40
N ALA A 220 11.55 -20.39 -18.72
CA ALA A 220 11.02 -20.64 -20.05
C ALA A 220 11.24 -19.47 -21.03
N GLY A 221 11.79 -18.34 -20.58
CA GLY A 221 12.00 -17.13 -21.38
C GLY A 221 10.70 -16.43 -21.79
N ARG A 222 9.61 -16.66 -21.04
CA ARG A 222 8.29 -16.05 -21.32
C ARG A 222 8.14 -14.63 -20.76
N VAL A 223 8.92 -14.30 -19.75
CA VAL A 223 8.89 -13.00 -19.07
C VAL A 223 10.30 -12.55 -18.74
N ALA A 224 10.52 -11.23 -18.69
CA ALA A 224 11.75 -10.67 -18.19
C ALA A 224 11.86 -10.93 -16.66
N PRO A 225 13.06 -11.10 -16.10
CA PRO A 225 13.24 -11.30 -14.67
C PRO A 225 13.18 -9.98 -13.89
N ASP A 226 12.15 -9.19 -14.14
CA ASP A 226 11.93 -7.94 -13.40
C ASP A 226 11.31 -8.25 -12.03
N VAL A 227 12.04 -7.83 -11.00
CA VAL A 227 11.72 -8.00 -9.57
C VAL A 227 11.87 -6.67 -8.82
N ALA A 228 11.74 -5.53 -9.52
CA ALA A 228 11.94 -4.20 -8.96
C ALA A 228 11.05 -3.93 -7.73
N ASP A 229 9.77 -4.28 -7.82
CA ASP A 229 8.80 -4.02 -6.75
C ASP A 229 9.13 -4.85 -5.49
N VAL A 230 9.50 -6.12 -5.69
CA VAL A 230 9.96 -7.01 -4.62
C VAL A 230 11.20 -6.43 -3.95
N ALA A 231 12.20 -6.01 -4.73
CA ALA A 231 13.41 -5.41 -4.20
C ALA A 231 13.10 -4.17 -3.36
N ALA A 232 12.25 -3.27 -3.85
CA ALA A 232 11.84 -2.06 -3.15
C ALA A 232 11.10 -2.35 -1.84
N GLU A 233 10.16 -3.30 -1.82
CA GLU A 233 9.45 -3.67 -0.58
C GLU A 233 10.42 -4.26 0.46
N ARG A 234 11.38 -5.10 0.02
CA ARG A 234 12.40 -5.66 0.93
C ARG A 234 13.39 -4.59 1.42
N THR A 235 13.63 -3.53 0.65
CA THR A 235 14.36 -2.34 1.12
C THR A 235 13.70 -1.74 2.35
N TYR A 236 12.39 -1.52 2.33
CA TYR A 236 11.69 -0.94 3.47
C TYR A 236 11.46 -1.93 4.61
N ALA A 237 11.24 -3.21 4.31
CA ALA A 237 11.13 -4.22 5.35
C ALA A 237 12.42 -4.39 6.17
N HIS A 238 13.61 -4.26 5.55
CA HIS A 238 14.85 -4.30 6.33
C HIS A 238 15.03 -3.05 7.22
N ARG A 239 14.55 -1.88 6.78
CA ARG A 239 14.57 -0.66 7.60
C ARG A 239 13.68 -0.82 8.82
N LEU A 240 12.46 -1.32 8.60
CA LEU A 240 11.55 -1.67 9.68
C LEU A 240 12.17 -2.66 10.66
N MET A 241 12.76 -3.75 10.16
CA MET A 241 13.36 -4.75 11.04
C MET A 241 14.55 -4.19 11.82
N ALA A 242 15.33 -3.28 11.23
CA ALA A 242 16.42 -2.61 11.93
C ALA A 242 15.90 -1.64 13.01
N ALA A 243 14.80 -0.92 12.76
CA ALA A 243 14.16 -0.08 13.76
C ALA A 243 13.55 -0.91 14.91
N ALA A 244 12.84 -1.99 14.59
CA ALA A 244 12.30 -2.92 15.57
C ALA A 244 13.42 -3.55 16.42
N ALA A 245 14.58 -3.85 15.84
CA ALA A 245 15.74 -4.36 16.58
C ALA A 245 16.39 -3.32 17.51
N LYS A 246 16.25 -2.02 17.24
CA LYS A 246 16.68 -0.97 18.18
C LYS A 246 15.77 -0.95 19.41
N GLU A 247 14.47 -1.14 19.22
CA GLU A 247 13.48 -1.20 20.31
C GLU A 247 13.57 -2.53 21.09
N LEU A 248 13.77 -3.63 20.37
CA LEU A 248 13.87 -4.99 20.90
C LEU A 248 15.12 -5.70 20.36
N PRO A 249 16.27 -5.57 21.05
CA PRO A 249 17.56 -6.13 20.61
C PRO A 249 17.56 -7.64 20.34
N THR A 250 16.62 -8.40 20.91
CA THR A 250 16.45 -9.83 20.61
C THR A 250 16.13 -10.11 19.14
N LEU A 251 15.66 -9.10 18.38
CA LEU A 251 15.37 -9.19 16.95
C LEU A 251 16.61 -8.97 16.05
N GLU A 252 17.77 -8.59 16.60
CA GLU A 252 18.98 -8.32 15.82
C GLU A 252 19.41 -9.48 14.88
N PRO A 253 19.32 -10.77 15.29
CA PRO A 253 19.59 -11.88 14.38
C PRO A 253 18.61 -11.94 13.20
N LEU A 254 17.33 -11.60 13.41
CA LEU A 254 16.34 -11.54 12.35
C LEU A 254 16.61 -10.36 11.42
N ALA A 255 16.87 -9.17 11.97
CA ALA A 255 17.23 -7.97 11.21
C ALA A 255 18.42 -8.21 10.27
N THR A 256 19.45 -8.92 10.74
CA THR A 256 20.60 -9.31 9.94
C THR A 256 20.21 -10.22 8.76
N LYS A 257 19.29 -11.16 8.98
CA LYS A 257 18.79 -12.04 7.90
C LYS A 257 17.95 -11.27 6.88
N VAL A 258 17.10 -10.33 7.32
CA VAL A 258 16.29 -9.48 6.44
C VAL A 258 17.19 -8.56 5.58
N ASP A 259 18.17 -7.86 6.16
CA ASP A 259 19.13 -7.04 5.40
C ASP A 259 19.88 -7.89 4.35
N ALA A 260 20.34 -9.08 4.74
CA ALA A 260 21.02 -9.99 3.84
C ALA A 260 20.12 -10.47 2.68
N LEU A 261 18.81 -10.63 2.91
CA LEU A 261 17.85 -11.00 1.87
C LEU A 261 17.52 -9.81 0.97
N ALA A 262 17.27 -8.63 1.54
CA ALA A 262 16.98 -7.41 0.79
C ALA A 262 18.11 -7.05 -0.19
N ARG A 263 19.37 -7.14 0.25
CA ARG A 263 20.53 -6.94 -0.64
C ARG A 263 20.57 -7.91 -1.81
N ARG A 264 20.10 -9.15 -1.63
CA ARG A 264 20.06 -10.18 -2.68
C ARG A 264 18.93 -9.95 -3.67
N TRP A 265 17.75 -9.52 -3.19
CA TRP A 265 16.67 -9.10 -4.08
C TRP A 265 17.07 -7.88 -4.90
N TYR A 266 17.70 -6.89 -4.27
CA TYR A 266 18.26 -5.75 -4.98
C TYR A 266 19.30 -6.15 -6.03
N PHE A 267 20.19 -7.10 -5.70
CA PHE A 267 21.13 -7.66 -6.66
C PHE A 267 20.44 -8.40 -7.82
N ALA A 268 19.39 -9.17 -7.55
CA ALA A 268 18.63 -9.85 -8.60
C ALA A 268 17.96 -8.83 -9.54
N HIS A 269 17.42 -7.75 -8.98
CA HIS A 269 16.87 -6.63 -9.74
C HIS A 269 17.95 -5.96 -10.64
N THR A 270 19.11 -5.59 -10.09
CA THR A 270 20.16 -4.93 -10.89
C THR A 270 20.69 -5.84 -12.01
N VAL A 271 20.91 -7.12 -11.71
CA VAL A 271 21.33 -8.10 -12.71
C VAL A 271 20.26 -8.38 -13.75
N GLY A 272 18.98 -8.34 -13.36
CA GLY A 272 17.84 -8.49 -14.28
C GLY A 272 17.73 -7.33 -15.26
N MET A 273 18.02 -6.11 -14.82
CA MET A 273 17.98 -4.89 -15.64
C MET A 273 19.15 -4.75 -16.62
N ASP A 274 20.32 -5.29 -16.30
CA ASP A 274 21.56 -4.98 -17.02
C ASP A 274 21.65 -5.52 -18.47
N GLY A 275 20.67 -6.30 -18.97
CA GLY A 275 20.48 -6.65 -20.39
C GLY A 275 21.62 -7.41 -21.12
N ASN A 276 22.83 -7.42 -20.57
CA ASN A 276 24.07 -7.92 -21.17
C ASN A 276 24.28 -9.41 -20.88
N GLY A 277 23.32 -10.24 -21.29
CA GLY A 277 23.58 -11.66 -21.59
C GLY A 277 23.52 -12.66 -20.43
N GLN A 278 22.75 -12.41 -19.38
CA GLN A 278 22.44 -13.47 -18.41
C GLN A 278 21.40 -14.41 -19.04
N SER A 279 21.69 -15.71 -19.12
CA SER A 279 20.71 -16.66 -19.64
C SER A 279 19.51 -16.75 -18.69
N PRO A 280 18.28 -16.92 -19.20
CA PRO A 280 17.08 -17.07 -18.36
C PRO A 280 17.23 -18.16 -17.28
N GLN A 281 18.00 -19.21 -17.57
CA GLN A 281 18.31 -20.30 -16.63
C GLN A 281 19.17 -19.84 -15.45
N ARG A 282 20.13 -18.93 -15.68
CA ARG A 282 20.96 -18.38 -14.60
C ARG A 282 20.12 -17.51 -13.67
N MET A 283 19.19 -16.74 -14.23
CA MET A 283 18.30 -15.92 -13.41
C MET A 283 17.29 -16.76 -12.63
N ALA A 284 16.66 -17.75 -13.27
CA ALA A 284 15.82 -18.71 -12.57
C ALA A 284 16.55 -19.41 -11.42
N LYS A 285 17.84 -19.72 -11.56
CA LYS A 285 18.67 -20.26 -10.46
C LYS A 285 18.82 -19.27 -9.30
N ILE A 286 19.06 -17.99 -9.56
CA ILE A 286 19.14 -16.94 -8.53
C ILE A 286 17.80 -16.83 -7.81
N LEU A 287 16.69 -16.78 -8.55
CA LEU A 287 15.36 -16.65 -7.99
C LEU A 287 14.95 -17.86 -7.14
N ARG A 288 15.36 -19.09 -7.49
CA ARG A 288 15.16 -20.27 -6.63
C ARG A 288 15.92 -20.20 -5.31
N ASP A 289 17.19 -19.75 -5.32
CA ASP A 289 17.95 -19.52 -4.08
C ASP A 289 17.28 -18.45 -3.22
N LEU A 290 16.78 -17.37 -3.82
CA LEU A 290 15.98 -16.36 -3.13
C LEU A 290 14.70 -16.94 -2.53
N ARG A 291 13.96 -17.75 -3.29
CA ARG A 291 12.74 -18.42 -2.83
C ARG A 291 12.98 -19.35 -1.63
N GLU A 292 14.10 -20.08 -1.61
CA GLU A 292 14.47 -20.90 -0.44
C GLU A 292 14.80 -20.04 0.78
N ARG A 293 15.47 -18.89 0.57
CA ARG A 293 15.81 -17.96 1.65
C ARG A 293 14.58 -17.26 2.21
N GLU A 294 13.64 -16.88 1.34
CA GLU A 294 12.34 -16.33 1.69
C GLU A 294 11.61 -17.26 2.67
N VAL A 295 11.46 -18.54 2.33
CA VAL A 295 10.82 -19.51 3.24
C VAL A 295 11.53 -19.62 4.59
N LYS A 296 12.86 -19.76 4.58
CA LYS A 296 13.63 -19.84 5.82
C LYS A 296 13.53 -18.57 6.66
N LEU A 297 13.41 -17.41 6.01
CA LEU A 297 13.24 -16.13 6.69
C LEU A 297 11.84 -16.01 7.29
N LEU A 298 10.80 -16.40 6.55
CA LEU A 298 9.43 -16.39 7.04
C LEU A 298 9.26 -17.30 8.27
N ASP A 299 9.87 -18.48 8.27
CA ASP A 299 9.90 -19.36 9.45
C ASP A 299 10.58 -18.69 10.64
N ALA A 300 11.78 -18.12 10.41
CA ALA A 300 12.51 -17.41 11.46
C ALA A 300 11.79 -16.15 11.97
N MET A 301 11.04 -15.47 11.10
CA MET A 301 10.23 -14.30 11.48
C MET A 301 9.06 -14.72 12.37
N THR A 302 8.34 -15.79 12.01
CA THR A 302 7.29 -16.35 12.88
C THR A 302 7.83 -16.74 14.24
N GLU A 303 8.91 -17.51 14.28
CA GLU A 303 9.54 -17.91 15.55
C GLU A 303 9.95 -16.70 16.41
N ALA A 304 10.55 -15.67 15.79
CA ALA A 304 11.01 -14.48 16.50
C ALA A 304 9.86 -13.62 17.03
N VAL A 305 8.81 -13.40 16.22
CA VAL A 305 7.64 -12.60 16.62
C VAL A 305 6.84 -13.32 17.71
N GLU A 306 6.66 -14.63 17.60
CA GLU A 306 6.02 -15.45 18.65
C GLU A 306 6.84 -15.47 19.95
N ALA A 307 8.17 -15.56 19.85
CA ALA A 307 9.05 -15.56 21.03
C ALA A 307 9.12 -14.21 21.74
N VAL A 308 8.97 -13.12 20.99
CA VAL A 308 8.81 -11.79 21.57
C VAL A 308 7.43 -11.64 22.20
N GLY A 309 6.40 -12.19 21.53
CA GLY A 309 4.99 -12.13 21.90
C GLY A 309 4.47 -10.70 22.03
N PRO A 310 3.15 -10.45 21.96
CA PRO A 310 2.64 -9.19 22.47
C PRO A 310 2.95 -9.14 23.97
N LYS A 311 3.91 -8.32 24.39
CA LYS A 311 4.02 -7.94 25.80
C LYS A 311 2.92 -6.90 26.05
N PRO A 312 1.89 -7.20 26.86
CA PRO A 312 0.83 -6.26 27.13
C PRO A 312 1.41 -5.16 28.01
N THR A 313 1.83 -4.05 27.42
CA THR A 313 1.66 -2.76 28.08
C THR A 313 0.22 -2.33 27.87
N GLY A 314 -0.70 -3.03 28.53
CA GLY A 314 -1.99 -2.48 28.95
C GLY A 314 -2.94 -1.89 27.90
N GLU A 315 -2.82 -2.17 26.61
CA GLU A 315 -3.85 -1.87 25.62
C GLU A 315 -3.85 -2.99 24.56
N GLU A 316 -5.00 -3.64 24.41
CA GLU A 316 -5.24 -4.63 23.36
C GLU A 316 -4.89 -4.03 22.00
N ILE A 317 -4.10 -4.75 21.19
CA ILE A 317 -4.04 -4.48 19.75
C ILE A 317 -5.42 -4.84 19.21
N VAL A 318 -6.28 -3.83 19.12
CA VAL A 318 -7.56 -3.91 18.45
C VAL A 318 -7.27 -4.06 16.96
N VAL A 319 -7.76 -5.15 16.35
CA VAL A 319 -7.89 -5.25 14.89
C VAL A 319 -8.90 -4.18 14.49
N VAL A 320 -8.42 -3.02 14.06
CA VAL A 320 -9.28 -1.89 13.72
C VAL A 320 -9.67 -2.01 12.25
N THR A 321 -10.92 -2.39 12.07
CA THR A 321 -11.76 -2.12 10.90
C THR A 321 -11.50 -0.69 10.39
N PRO A 322 -11.38 -0.41 9.07
CA PRO A 322 -11.10 0.93 8.54
C PRO A 322 -11.87 2.01 9.30
N PRO A 323 -11.25 3.16 9.65
CA PRO A 323 -11.92 4.19 10.44
C PRO A 323 -13.21 4.55 9.73
N ASN A 324 -14.35 4.32 10.40
CA ASN A 324 -15.75 4.42 9.93
C ASN A 324 -16.44 3.18 9.32
N LEU A 325 -15.82 1.99 9.15
CA LEU A 325 -16.55 0.88 8.50
C LEU A 325 -17.80 0.47 9.29
N ILE A 326 -17.68 0.37 10.60
CA ILE A 326 -18.82 0.11 11.50
C ILE A 326 -19.89 1.20 11.36
N GLU A 327 -19.49 2.47 11.26
CA GLU A 327 -20.40 3.61 11.12
C GLU A 327 -21.09 3.62 9.74
N ARG A 328 -20.37 3.29 8.67
CA ARG A 328 -20.90 3.15 7.32
C ARG A 328 -21.86 1.97 7.20
N ILE A 329 -21.50 0.82 7.74
CA ILE A 329 -22.40 -0.34 7.82
C ILE A 329 -23.65 0.01 8.64
N THR A 330 -23.49 0.72 9.75
CA THR A 330 -24.62 1.20 10.57
C THR A 330 -25.49 2.19 9.78
N THR A 331 -24.91 3.03 8.93
CA THR A 331 -25.64 3.95 8.04
C THR A 331 -26.43 3.19 6.98
N VAL A 332 -25.84 2.15 6.38
CA VAL A 332 -26.54 1.27 5.44
C VAL A 332 -27.66 0.51 6.14
N LEU A 333 -27.43 -0.01 7.36
CA LEU A 333 -28.42 -0.68 8.18
C LEU A 333 -29.63 0.23 8.46
N ALA A 334 -29.39 1.47 8.88
CA ALA A 334 -30.43 2.46 9.12
C ALA A 334 -31.21 2.84 7.85
N ARG A 335 -30.54 2.86 6.69
CA ARG A 335 -31.14 3.20 5.39
C ARG A 335 -32.00 2.07 4.81
N GLN A 336 -31.58 0.82 4.99
CA GLN A 336 -32.13 -0.34 4.27
C GLN A 336 -33.12 -1.17 5.09
N THR A 337 -33.19 -0.95 6.40
CA THR A 337 -33.99 -1.76 7.33
C THR A 337 -34.80 -0.89 8.29
N SER A 338 -35.74 -1.51 9.00
CA SER A 338 -36.48 -0.87 10.09
C SER A 338 -35.79 -0.98 11.46
N VAL A 339 -34.59 -1.56 11.54
CA VAL A 339 -33.82 -1.71 12.79
C VAL A 339 -33.34 -0.35 13.28
N THR A 340 -33.67 -0.01 14.53
CA THR A 340 -33.20 1.23 15.17
C THR A 340 -31.71 1.12 15.49
N THR A 341 -30.91 2.05 14.98
CA THR A 341 -29.45 2.08 15.19
C THR A 341 -29.02 2.96 16.37
N GLU A 342 -29.92 3.76 16.93
CA GLU A 342 -29.65 4.59 18.11
C GLU A 342 -29.40 3.72 19.34
N GLY A 343 -28.16 3.72 19.83
CA GLY A 343 -27.75 2.92 21.01
C GLY A 343 -27.45 1.44 20.72
N LEU A 344 -27.45 1.04 19.45
CA LEU A 344 -27.11 -0.32 19.01
C LEU A 344 -25.59 -0.53 19.08
N ALA A 345 -25.12 -1.55 19.81
CA ALA A 345 -23.72 -1.92 19.85
C ALA A 345 -23.34 -2.82 18.65
N ALA A 346 -22.07 -2.80 18.25
CA ALA A 346 -21.63 -3.52 17.05
C ALA A 346 -21.85 -5.05 17.11
N GLY A 347 -21.86 -5.64 18.31
CA GLY A 347 -22.07 -7.07 18.53
C GLY A 347 -23.52 -7.48 18.80
N ASP A 348 -24.47 -6.55 18.81
CA ASP A 348 -25.87 -6.85 19.12
C ASP A 348 -26.52 -7.71 18.02
N ASP A 349 -27.39 -8.63 18.43
CA ASP A 349 -28.12 -9.52 17.51
C ASP A 349 -29.20 -8.73 16.77
N LEU A 350 -28.95 -8.48 15.48
CA LEU A 350 -29.86 -7.73 14.62
C LEU A 350 -31.19 -8.43 14.40
N TRP A 351 -31.22 -9.76 14.44
CA TRP A 351 -32.48 -10.52 14.33
C TRP A 351 -33.33 -10.36 15.57
N ALA A 352 -32.69 -10.29 16.75
CA ALA A 352 -33.38 -9.94 17.99
C ALA A 352 -33.82 -8.45 17.99
N ALA A 353 -33.06 -7.58 17.32
CA ALA A 353 -33.37 -6.16 17.14
C ALA A 353 -34.43 -5.87 16.05
N GLY A 354 -34.97 -6.90 15.40
CA GLY A 354 -36.09 -6.77 14.46
C GLY A 354 -35.75 -6.95 12.98
N LEU A 355 -34.49 -7.29 12.64
CA LEU A 355 -34.10 -7.59 11.26
C LEU A 355 -34.90 -8.79 10.74
N THR A 356 -35.63 -8.59 9.65
CA THR A 356 -36.35 -9.68 8.96
C THR A 356 -35.53 -10.26 7.81
N SER A 357 -35.90 -11.47 7.35
CA SER A 357 -35.22 -12.12 6.22
C SER A 357 -35.34 -11.34 4.90
N LEU A 358 -36.39 -10.52 4.74
CA LEU A 358 -36.53 -9.64 3.58
C LEU A 358 -35.62 -8.41 3.70
N GLU A 359 -35.46 -7.87 4.91
CA GLU A 359 -34.58 -6.72 5.16
C GLU A 359 -33.11 -7.11 5.10
N SER A 360 -32.72 -8.33 5.51
CA SER A 360 -31.34 -8.80 5.34
C SER A 360 -30.93 -8.86 3.87
N VAL A 361 -31.87 -9.15 2.95
CA VAL A 361 -31.61 -9.09 1.50
C VAL A 361 -31.41 -7.64 1.04
N ARG A 362 -32.22 -6.69 1.50
CA ARG A 362 -32.03 -5.26 1.18
C ARG A 362 -30.74 -4.69 1.76
N LEU A 363 -30.39 -5.15 2.95
CA LEU A 363 -29.16 -4.79 3.64
C LEU A 363 -27.95 -5.29 2.85
N MET A 364 -27.95 -6.55 2.41
CA MET A 364 -26.92 -7.10 1.52
C MET A 364 -26.73 -6.21 0.27
N ILE A 365 -27.82 -5.93 -0.46
CA ILE A 365 -27.77 -5.07 -1.67
C ILE A 365 -27.18 -3.70 -1.32
N GLY A 366 -27.63 -3.10 -0.21
CA GLY A 366 -27.13 -1.79 0.21
C GLY A 366 -25.66 -1.79 0.63
N LEU A 367 -25.11 -2.92 1.07
CA LEU A 367 -23.68 -3.08 1.37
C LEU A 367 -22.89 -3.28 0.08
N GLU A 368 -23.37 -4.10 -0.85
CA GLU A 368 -22.77 -4.27 -2.18
C GLU A 368 -22.64 -2.92 -2.90
N ASP A 369 -23.70 -2.12 -2.90
CA ASP A 369 -23.73 -0.77 -3.50
C ASP A 369 -22.76 0.21 -2.80
N GLU A 370 -22.75 0.22 -1.47
CA GLU A 370 -21.96 1.18 -0.67
C GLU A 370 -20.45 0.90 -0.75
N PHE A 371 -20.07 -0.36 -0.90
CA PHE A 371 -18.68 -0.81 -0.84
C PHE A 371 -18.13 -1.29 -2.19
N GLY A 372 -18.97 -1.44 -3.22
CA GLY A 372 -18.56 -1.93 -4.53
C GLY A 372 -18.08 -3.37 -4.51
N ILE A 373 -18.76 -4.23 -3.75
CA ILE A 373 -18.44 -5.66 -3.56
C ILE A 373 -19.64 -6.54 -3.94
N GLU A 374 -19.42 -7.84 -4.12
CA GLU A 374 -20.50 -8.84 -4.26
C GLU A 374 -20.38 -9.90 -3.15
N PHE A 375 -21.49 -10.24 -2.49
CA PHE A 375 -21.49 -11.29 -1.46
C PHE A 375 -21.62 -12.68 -2.10
N PRO A 376 -20.63 -13.58 -1.91
CA PRO A 376 -20.73 -14.96 -2.38
C PRO A 376 -21.78 -15.73 -1.56
N ALA A 377 -22.38 -16.76 -2.17
CA ALA A 377 -23.41 -17.58 -1.54
C ALA A 377 -22.99 -18.19 -0.19
N SER A 378 -21.68 -18.45 0.01
CA SER A 378 -21.11 -18.92 1.27
C SER A 378 -21.25 -17.91 2.41
N LEU A 379 -21.30 -16.61 2.10
CA LEU A 379 -21.47 -15.53 3.06
C LEU A 379 -22.93 -15.06 3.19
N LEU A 380 -23.86 -15.59 2.40
CA LEU A 380 -25.30 -15.31 2.52
C LEU A 380 -25.96 -16.12 3.64
N SER A 381 -25.47 -15.92 4.86
CA SER A 381 -25.91 -16.65 6.04
C SER A 381 -26.51 -15.73 7.10
N ARG A 382 -27.39 -16.29 7.95
CA ARG A 382 -27.93 -15.58 9.11
C ARG A 382 -26.84 -15.02 10.03
N ASN A 383 -25.70 -15.72 10.10
CA ASN A 383 -24.57 -15.33 10.93
C ASN A 383 -23.85 -14.09 10.38
N SER A 384 -23.66 -14.01 9.06
CA SER A 384 -22.99 -12.89 8.40
C SER A 384 -23.74 -11.56 8.59
N PHE A 385 -25.07 -11.62 8.65
CA PHE A 385 -25.95 -10.47 8.91
C PHE A 385 -26.46 -10.42 10.36
N GLY A 386 -25.83 -11.18 11.26
CA GLY A 386 -26.27 -11.32 12.65
C GLY A 386 -25.93 -10.11 13.51
N SER A 387 -24.87 -9.38 13.18
CA SER A 387 -24.43 -8.18 13.90
C SER A 387 -23.67 -7.23 12.95
N VAL A 388 -23.53 -5.97 13.34
CA VAL A 388 -22.72 -5.00 12.58
C VAL A 388 -21.25 -5.43 12.52
N ALA A 389 -20.73 -6.05 13.57
CA ALA A 389 -19.39 -6.61 13.61
C ALA A 389 -19.21 -7.77 12.61
N ALA A 390 -20.15 -8.72 12.55
CA ALA A 390 -20.09 -9.82 11.59
C ALA A 390 -20.15 -9.34 10.14
N MET A 391 -20.96 -8.32 9.87
CA MET A 391 -20.98 -7.66 8.55
C MET A 391 -19.66 -6.94 8.26
N ALA A 392 -19.04 -6.30 9.25
CA ALA A 392 -17.76 -5.64 9.07
C ALA A 392 -16.63 -6.61 8.71
N ASP A 393 -16.61 -7.79 9.33
CA ASP A 393 -15.66 -8.84 9.00
C ASP A 393 -15.87 -9.37 7.57
N ALA A 394 -17.13 -9.62 7.20
CA ALA A 394 -17.47 -10.11 5.86
C ALA A 394 -17.16 -9.08 4.76
N VAL A 395 -17.57 -7.83 4.95
CA VAL A 395 -17.28 -6.71 4.04
C VAL A 395 -15.77 -6.47 3.95
N GLY A 396 -15.07 -6.53 5.08
CA GLY A 396 -13.61 -6.38 5.12
C GLY A 396 -12.88 -7.44 4.31
N GLY A 397 -13.32 -8.70 4.39
CA GLY A 397 -12.80 -9.79 3.55
C GLY A 397 -13.06 -9.58 2.06
N LEU A 398 -14.29 -9.23 1.69
CA LEU A 398 -14.68 -9.06 0.29
C LEU A 398 -14.05 -7.84 -0.39
N LEU A 399 -13.80 -6.77 0.36
CA LEU A 399 -13.05 -5.62 -0.14
C LEU A 399 -11.59 -5.98 -0.44
N ALA A 400 -11.01 -6.93 0.29
CA ALA A 400 -9.69 -7.45 -0.03
C ALA A 400 -9.73 -8.28 -1.33
N GLU A 401 -10.74 -9.15 -1.51
CA GLU A 401 -10.88 -10.03 -2.69
C GLU A 401 -11.26 -9.28 -3.99
N THR A 402 -12.15 -8.29 -3.92
CA THR A 402 -12.62 -7.53 -5.12
C THR A 402 -11.49 -6.69 -5.71
N SER A 403 -10.56 -6.24 -4.88
CA SER A 403 -9.33 -5.58 -5.32
C SER A 403 -8.39 -6.52 -6.10
N GLU A 404 -8.49 -7.84 -5.90
CA GLU A 404 -7.66 -8.85 -6.58
C GLU A 404 -8.27 -9.31 -7.92
N LEU A 405 -9.61 -9.38 -8.03
CA LEU A 405 -10.31 -9.84 -9.25
C LEU A 405 -10.33 -8.80 -10.39
N ALA A 406 -10.36 -7.51 -10.07
CA ALA A 406 -10.32 -6.44 -11.08
C ALA A 406 -8.96 -6.37 -11.82
N GLU A 407 -7.89 -6.95 -11.27
CA GLU A 407 -6.56 -7.00 -11.89
C GLU A 407 -6.33 -8.25 -12.76
N GLY A 408 -7.17 -9.29 -12.65
CA GLY A 408 -7.02 -10.56 -13.38
C GLY A 408 -7.87 -10.73 -14.66
N GLN A 409 -8.70 -9.75 -15.03
CA GLN A 409 -9.62 -9.83 -16.21
C GLN A 409 -9.41 -8.72 -17.26
N ALA A 410 -8.37 -7.90 -17.16
CA ALA A 410 -8.02 -6.86 -18.14
C ALA A 410 -6.92 -7.30 -19.12
#